data_AF-A0A317N4A7-F1
#
_entry.id   AF-A0A317N4A7-F1
#
_cell.length_a   1.000
_cell.length_b   1.000
_cell.length_c   1.000
_cell.angle_alpha   90.00
_cell.angle_beta   90.00
_cell.angle_gamma   90.00
#
_symmetry.space_group_name_H-M   'P 1'
#
loop_
_entity.id
_entity.type
_entity.pdbx_description
1 polymer ?
#
loop_
_entity_poly.entity_id
_entity_poly.type
_entity_poly.pdbx_seq_one_letter_code
_entity_poly.pdbx_strand_id
1 'polypeptide(L)'
;MVVVRMWRRLFGGHAESLDPERADLVVVAASFDDAEACSTALDRATELDREAEAVLRHHLRLPPERIEAACEIAGYDGYRRAEPAEHSEGELVPVVLQRVQLLDPLSCSQERSRMAGLAQRHDGVADGWDALQPPRGAA
;
A
#
# COMPACT_ATOMS: atom_id res chain seq x y z
N MET A 1 15.71 21.79 -27.19
CA MET A 1 16.43 20.54 -26.91
C MET A 1 16.40 20.29 -25.41
N VAL A 2 15.42 19.54 -24.90
CA VAL A 2 15.54 18.66 -23.72
C VAL A 2 14.41 17.63 -23.90
N VAL A 3 14.75 16.44 -24.38
CA VAL A 3 13.81 15.30 -24.41
C VAL A 3 14.10 14.51 -23.14
N VAL A 4 13.27 14.67 -22.11
CA VAL A 4 13.30 13.77 -20.94
C VAL A 4 12.64 12.46 -21.37
N ARG A 5 13.45 11.59 -21.99
CA ARG A 5 13.01 10.27 -22.44
C ARG A 5 13.20 9.27 -21.33
N MET A 6 12.12 9.06 -20.58
CA MET A 6 11.61 7.81 -20.01
C MET A 6 12.45 6.54 -20.36
N TRP A 7 13.51 6.30 -19.59
CA TRP A 7 14.33 5.08 -19.66
C TRP A 7 14.49 4.54 -18.24
N ARG A 8 13.57 3.68 -17.80
CA ARG A 8 13.77 2.76 -16.66
C ARG A 8 12.75 1.61 -16.65
N ARG A 9 12.41 1.11 -17.83
CA ARG A 9 11.99 -0.29 -18.00
C ARG A 9 13.11 -0.97 -18.77
N LEU A 10 13.43 -2.21 -18.39
CA LEU A 10 14.52 -3.08 -18.86
C LEU A 10 15.64 -3.19 -17.81
N PHE A 11 15.84 -4.42 -17.34
CA PHE A 11 16.81 -4.94 -16.36
C PHE A 11 16.35 -5.03 -14.90
N GLY A 12 15.45 -5.98 -14.65
CA GLY A 12 15.44 -6.78 -13.42
C GLY A 12 15.11 -8.20 -13.85
N GLY A 13 15.99 -9.17 -13.58
CA GLY A 13 15.66 -10.58 -13.76
C GLY A 13 14.39 -10.90 -12.98
N HIS A 14 13.62 -11.88 -13.45
CA HIS A 14 12.38 -12.30 -12.79
C HIS A 14 12.71 -12.99 -11.46
N ALA A 15 13.13 -12.20 -10.47
CA ALA A 15 12.72 -12.49 -9.11
C ALA A 15 11.20 -12.51 -9.16
N GLU A 16 10.62 -13.64 -8.80
CA GLU A 16 9.18 -13.80 -8.69
C GLU A 16 8.66 -12.65 -7.81
N SER A 17 7.67 -11.91 -8.31
CA SER A 17 7.11 -10.79 -7.55
C SER A 17 6.62 -11.29 -6.19
N LEU A 18 6.81 -10.48 -5.14
CA LEU A 18 6.45 -10.88 -3.78
C LEU A 18 4.98 -11.30 -3.74
N ASP A 19 4.71 -12.56 -3.40
CA ASP A 19 3.34 -13.04 -3.21
C ASP A 19 2.75 -12.42 -1.92
N PRO A 20 1.69 -11.60 -2.02
CA PRO A 20 1.11 -10.94 -0.85
C PRO A 20 0.31 -11.88 0.06
N GLU A 21 0.05 -13.12 -0.35
CA GLU A 21 -0.63 -14.14 0.46
C GLU A 21 0.35 -14.99 1.29
N ARG A 22 1.66 -14.71 1.18
CA ARG A 22 2.68 -15.36 2.01
C ARG A 22 2.38 -15.17 3.50
N ALA A 23 2.35 -16.29 4.21
CA ALA A 23 2.02 -16.31 5.64
C ALA A 23 3.15 -15.79 6.55
N ASP A 24 4.39 -15.66 6.05
CA ASP A 24 5.54 -15.20 6.82
C ASP A 24 5.77 -13.69 6.75
N LEU A 25 4.92 -12.96 6.02
CA LEU A 25 5.02 -11.52 5.89
C LEU A 25 4.81 -10.79 7.23
N VAL A 26 5.74 -9.91 7.58
CA VAL A 26 5.72 -9.08 8.79
C VAL A 26 5.67 -7.60 8.44
N VAL A 27 5.03 -6.80 9.28
CA VAL A 27 5.01 -5.33 9.11
C VAL A 27 6.40 -4.77 9.39
N VAL A 28 7.04 -4.20 8.37
CA VAL A 28 8.39 -3.61 8.46
C VAL A 28 8.38 -2.08 8.48
N ALA A 29 7.29 -1.46 8.03
CA ALA A 29 7.07 -0.02 8.10
C ALA A 29 5.57 0.28 8.24
N ALA A 30 5.22 1.35 8.94
CA ALA A 30 3.83 1.80 9.06
C ALA A 30 3.75 3.28 9.46
N SER A 31 2.66 3.91 9.05
CA SER A 31 2.27 5.24 9.50
C SER A 31 0.74 5.37 9.51
N PHE A 32 0.21 5.69 10.69
CA PHE A 32 -1.22 5.96 10.96
C PHE A 32 -1.43 7.35 11.56
N ASP A 33 -0.36 8.14 11.66
CA ASP A 33 -0.40 9.56 12.01
C ASP A 33 -0.47 10.36 10.71
N ASP A 34 -1.54 11.13 10.54
CA ASP A 34 -1.74 11.88 9.31
C ASP A 34 -0.74 13.04 9.12
N ALA A 35 -0.08 13.45 10.20
CA ALA A 35 0.96 14.47 10.21
C ALA A 35 2.37 13.91 9.95
N GLU A 36 2.59 12.60 10.11
CA GLU A 36 3.90 11.99 9.87
C GLU A 36 4.21 11.96 8.36
N ALA A 37 5.40 12.46 8.00
CA ALA A 37 5.87 12.37 6.62
C ALA A 37 6.29 10.93 6.29
N CYS A 38 5.98 10.44 5.09
CA CYS A 38 6.37 9.08 4.66
C CYS A 38 7.89 8.88 4.71
N SER A 39 8.70 9.91 4.44
CA SER A 39 10.16 9.84 4.61
C SER A 39 10.55 9.51 6.05
N THR A 40 9.93 10.16 7.03
CA THR A 40 10.19 9.94 8.46
C THR A 40 9.79 8.53 8.88
N ALA A 41 8.62 8.05 8.45
CA ALA A 41 8.18 6.69 8.72
C ALA A 41 9.16 5.64 8.14
N LEU A 42 9.62 5.84 6.90
CA LEU A 42 10.56 4.94 6.25
C LEU A 42 11.99 5.04 6.80
N ASP A 43 12.42 6.19 7.33
CA ASP A 43 13.73 6.33 7.99
C ASP A 43 13.75 5.65 9.37
N ARG A 44 12.61 5.64 10.06
CA ARG A 44 12.42 4.91 11.33
C ARG A 44 12.33 3.39 11.12
N ALA A 45 11.90 2.94 9.94
CA ALA A 45 11.72 1.53 9.58
C ALA A 45 13.05 0.80 9.37
N THR A 46 13.73 0.42 10.45
CA THR A 46 15.05 -0.23 10.40
C THR A 46 15.01 -1.64 9.81
N GLU A 47 13.87 -2.32 9.81
CA GLU A 47 13.67 -3.67 9.28
C GLU A 47 13.32 -3.70 7.79
N LEU A 48 12.88 -2.57 7.22
CA LEU A 48 12.55 -2.44 5.80
C LEU A 48 13.80 -2.65 4.94
N ASP A 49 13.74 -3.59 4.01
CA ASP A 49 14.67 -3.66 2.90
C ASP A 49 14.14 -2.80 1.75
N ARG A 50 14.79 -1.65 1.49
CA ARG A 50 14.39 -0.70 0.45
C ARG A 50 14.70 -1.20 -0.97
N GLU A 51 15.49 -2.26 -1.12
CA GLU A 51 15.85 -2.84 -2.41
C GLU A 51 14.95 -4.04 -2.78
N ALA A 52 14.10 -4.49 -1.86
CA ALA A 52 13.13 -5.57 -2.07
C ALA A 52 11.69 -5.04 -2.17
N GLU A 53 10.83 -5.77 -2.89
CA GLU A 53 9.39 -5.46 -2.94
C GLU A 53 8.78 -5.58 -1.55
N ALA A 54 7.74 -4.78 -1.30
CA ALA A 54 6.89 -4.86 -0.12
C ALA A 54 5.42 -4.91 -0.54
N VAL A 55 4.60 -5.58 0.25
CA VAL A 55 3.15 -5.44 0.17
C VAL A 55 2.76 -4.16 0.88
N LEU A 56 2.48 -3.09 0.14
CA LEU A 56 1.93 -1.87 0.71
C LEU A 56 0.42 -2.04 0.90
N ARG A 57 -0.05 -1.93 2.14
CA ARG A 57 -1.47 -2.00 2.49
C ARG A 57 -1.95 -0.66 2.99
N HIS A 58 -3.09 -0.22 2.49
CA HIS A 58 -3.79 0.97 2.94
C HIS A 58 -5.04 0.58 3.70
N HIS A 59 -5.18 1.15 4.89
CA HIS A 59 -6.30 0.90 5.80
C HIS A 59 -7.32 1.99 5.61
N LEU A 60 -8.48 1.61 5.09
CA LEU A 60 -9.60 2.50 4.82
C LEU A 60 -10.80 2.08 5.68
N ARG A 61 -11.68 3.04 5.93
CA ARG A 61 -13.04 2.79 6.43
C ARG A 61 -14.02 3.40 5.44
N LEU A 62 -14.88 2.57 4.85
CA LEU A 62 -15.80 2.95 3.79
C LEU A 62 -17.23 2.53 4.13
N PRO A 63 -18.27 3.23 3.65
CA PRO A 63 -19.63 2.72 3.73
C PRO A 63 -19.75 1.39 2.97
N PRO A 64 -20.46 0.38 3.50
CA PRO A 64 -20.57 -0.95 2.89
C PRO A 64 -20.96 -0.93 1.40
N GLU A 65 -21.91 -0.07 1.03
CA GLU A 65 -22.42 0.11 -0.33
C GLU A 65 -21.44 0.80 -1.29
N ARG A 66 -20.35 1.38 -0.78
CA ARG A 66 -19.31 2.04 -1.57
C ARG A 66 -18.08 1.19 -1.81
N ILE A 67 -17.92 0.07 -1.08
CA ILE A 67 -16.70 -0.74 -1.10
C ILE A 67 -16.40 -1.28 -2.50
N GLU A 68 -17.39 -1.87 -3.16
CA GLU A 68 -17.19 -2.51 -4.47
C GLU A 68 -16.72 -1.48 -5.51
N ALA A 69 -17.38 -0.32 -5.58
CA ALA A 69 -17.00 0.76 -6.48
C ALA A 69 -15.59 1.31 -6.17
N ALA A 70 -15.23 1.46 -4.89
CA ALA A 70 -13.90 1.90 -4.50
C ALA A 70 -12.83 0.86 -4.88
N CYS A 71 -13.12 -0.43 -4.69
CA CYS A 71 -12.24 -1.53 -5.06
C CYS A 71 -12.04 -1.63 -6.57
N GLU A 72 -13.10 -1.44 -7.37
CA GLU A 72 -13.03 -1.41 -8.83
C GLU A 72 -12.08 -0.30 -9.31
N ILE A 73 -12.26 0.93 -8.78
CA ILE A 73 -11.41 2.07 -9.15
C ILE A 73 -9.95 1.82 -8.76
N ALA A 74 -9.70 1.32 -7.55
CA ALA A 74 -8.35 0.99 -7.11
C ALA A 74 -7.75 -0.15 -7.94
N GLY A 75 -8.57 -1.09 -8.40
CA GLY A 75 -8.18 -2.19 -9.28
C GLY A 75 -7.58 -1.72 -10.60
N TYR A 76 -8.04 -0.60 -11.17
CA TYR A 76 -7.44 0.00 -12.36
C TYR A 76 -5.98 0.43 -12.14
N ASP A 77 -5.60 0.75 -10.89
CA ASP A 77 -4.23 1.09 -10.49
C ASP A 77 -3.44 -0.14 -9.98
N GLY A 78 -4.01 -1.34 -10.05
CA GLY A 78 -3.36 -2.59 -9.65
C GLY A 78 -3.48 -2.93 -8.16
N TYR A 79 -4.37 -2.28 -7.43
CA TYR A 79 -4.69 -2.67 -6.06
C TYR A 79 -5.59 -3.90 -6.03
N ARG A 80 -5.40 -4.74 -5.00
CA ARG A 80 -6.31 -5.82 -4.64
C ARG A 80 -6.86 -5.57 -3.24
N ARG A 81 -8.11 -5.96 -3.00
CA ARG A 81 -8.65 -6.00 -1.63
C ARG A 81 -8.04 -7.20 -0.91
N ALA A 82 -7.46 -6.99 0.27
CA ALA A 82 -7.09 -8.10 1.15
C ALA A 82 -8.37 -8.70 1.76
N GLU A 83 -8.39 -10.01 2.03
CA GLU A 83 -9.58 -10.64 2.60
C GLU A 83 -10.03 -9.93 3.88
N PRO A 84 -11.34 -9.68 4.05
CA PRO A 84 -11.83 -8.90 5.18
C PRO A 84 -11.52 -9.62 6.50
N ALA A 85 -10.88 -8.90 7.42
CA ALA A 85 -10.82 -9.28 8.83
C ALA A 85 -12.20 -9.05 9.46
N GLU A 86 -13.09 -10.01 9.26
CA GLU A 86 -14.44 -10.08 9.84
C GLU A 86 -15.41 -8.96 9.40
N HIS A 87 -16.71 -9.26 9.46
CA HIS A 87 -17.77 -8.29 9.14
C HIS A 87 -17.88 -7.31 10.30
N SER A 88 -17.35 -6.10 10.15
CA SER A 88 -17.64 -5.01 11.07
C SER A 88 -19.07 -4.53 10.85
N GLU A 89 -19.85 -4.45 11.93
CA GLU A 89 -21.13 -3.75 11.92
C GLU A 89 -20.88 -2.25 12.13
N GLY A 90 -21.38 -1.39 11.24
CA GLY A 90 -21.19 0.06 11.34
C GLY A 90 -21.46 0.81 10.04
N GLU A 91 -21.55 2.14 10.15
CA GLU A 91 -21.70 3.04 9.00
C GLU A 91 -20.46 3.04 8.10
N LEU A 92 -19.26 2.90 8.70
CA LEU A 92 -18.02 2.70 7.98
C LEU A 92 -17.37 1.39 8.42
N VAL A 93 -17.02 0.53 7.47
CA VAL A 93 -16.39 -0.76 7.74
C VAL A 93 -14.94 -0.79 7.25
N PRO A 94 -14.04 -1.52 7.94
CA PRO A 94 -12.65 -1.63 7.53
C PRO A 94 -12.49 -2.29 6.15
N VAL A 95 -11.63 -1.69 5.33
CA VAL A 95 -11.23 -2.19 4.02
C VAL A 95 -9.72 -2.03 3.89
N VAL A 96 -9.04 -3.12 3.54
CA VAL A 96 -7.61 -3.09 3.25
C VAL A 96 -7.41 -3.24 1.76
N LEU A 97 -6.79 -2.24 1.14
CA LEU A 97 -6.35 -2.27 -0.26
C LEU A 97 -4.84 -2.45 -0.29
N GLN A 98 -4.35 -3.43 -1.05
CA GLN A 98 -2.94 -3.79 -1.07
C GLN A 98 -2.37 -3.87 -2.48
N ARG A 99 -1.07 -3.55 -2.59
CA ARG A 99 -0.30 -3.64 -3.84
C ARG A 99 1.17 -3.93 -3.54
N VAL A 100 1.77 -4.79 -4.36
CA VAL A 100 3.19 -5.12 -4.29
C VAL A 100 4.00 -4.08 -5.07
N GLN A 101 5.02 -3.49 -4.42
CA GLN A 101 5.91 -2.51 -5.04
C GLN A 101 7.19 -2.27 -4.22
N LEU A 102 8.20 -1.66 -4.83
CA LEU A 102 9.32 -1.05 -4.10
C LEU A 102 8.85 0.21 -3.36
N LEU A 103 9.40 0.46 -2.18
CA LEU A 103 9.06 1.63 -1.37
C LEU A 103 10.18 2.66 -1.36
N ASP A 104 9.81 3.88 -1.74
CA ASP A 104 10.59 5.08 -1.51
C ASP A 104 9.68 6.18 -0.93
N PRO A 105 10.26 7.22 -0.30
CA PRO A 105 9.45 8.27 0.32
C PRO A 105 8.45 8.97 -0.62
N LEU A 106 8.80 9.14 -1.90
CA LEU A 106 7.95 9.84 -2.85
C LEU A 106 6.79 8.95 -3.30
N SER A 107 7.06 7.70 -3.70
CA SER A 107 6.01 6.75 -4.08
C SER A 107 5.04 6.50 -2.92
N CYS A 108 5.56 6.30 -1.70
CA CYS A 108 4.74 6.10 -0.52
C CYS A 108 3.80 7.31 -0.24
N SER A 109 4.31 8.54 -0.40
CA SER A 109 3.50 9.76 -0.25
C SER A 109 2.43 9.91 -1.34
N GLN A 110 2.76 9.55 -2.58
CA GLN A 110 1.81 9.55 -3.69
C GLN A 110 0.68 8.54 -3.48
N GLU A 111 1.01 7.31 -3.08
CA GLU A 111 0.03 6.26 -2.84
C GLU A 111 -0.85 6.57 -1.62
N ARG A 112 -0.28 7.14 -0.54
CA ARG A 112 -1.06 7.65 0.59
C ARG A 112 -2.06 8.72 0.15
N SER A 113 -1.63 9.68 -0.66
CA SER A 113 -2.49 10.75 -1.18
C SER A 113 -3.59 10.20 -2.10
N ARG A 114 -3.24 9.22 -2.95
CA ARG A 114 -4.20 8.51 -3.82
C ARG A 114 -5.30 7.85 -3.00
N MET A 115 -4.94 7.13 -1.95
CA MET A 115 -5.88 6.40 -1.10
C MET A 115 -6.73 7.32 -0.23
N ALA A 116 -6.18 8.43 0.27
CA ALA A 116 -6.96 9.47 0.93
C ALA A 116 -8.02 10.06 -0.02
N GLY A 117 -7.63 10.37 -1.27
CA GLY A 117 -8.56 10.87 -2.28
C GLY A 117 -9.60 9.83 -2.71
N LEU A 118 -9.23 8.55 -2.79
CA LEU A 118 -10.16 7.45 -3.04
C LEU A 118 -11.20 7.39 -1.93
N ALA A 119 -10.78 7.27 -0.67
CA ALA A 119 -11.69 7.18 0.47
C ALA A 119 -12.65 8.38 0.54
N GLN A 120 -12.14 9.60 0.37
CA GLN A 120 -12.96 10.81 0.40
C GLN A 120 -14.05 10.83 -0.68
N ARG A 121 -13.77 10.38 -1.91
CA ARG A 121 -14.77 10.31 -2.99
C ARG A 121 -15.86 9.25 -2.76
N HIS A 122 -15.61 8.33 -1.84
CA HIS A 122 -16.51 7.25 -1.47
C HIS A 122 -17.05 7.42 -0.05
N ASP A 123 -17.12 8.66 0.44
CA ASP A 123 -17.69 9.01 1.75
C ASP A 123 -16.99 8.29 2.93
N GLY A 124 -15.71 7.95 2.76
CA GLY A 124 -14.92 7.21 3.73
C GLY A 124 -13.64 7.92 4.19
N VAL A 125 -12.83 7.19 4.96
CA VAL A 125 -11.60 7.69 5.61
C VAL A 125 -10.43 6.77 5.30
N ALA A 126 -9.24 7.34 5.10
CA ALA A 126 -7.98 6.61 5.05
C ALA A 126 -7.26 6.76 6.39
N ASP A 127 -7.16 5.67 7.16
CA ASP A 127 -6.61 5.69 8.52
C ASP A 127 -5.08 5.61 8.54
N GLY A 128 -4.48 5.04 7.49
CA GLY A 128 -3.03 4.91 7.40
C GLY A 128 -2.58 3.83 6.44
N TRP A 129 -1.32 3.46 6.56
CA TRP A 129 -0.71 2.40 5.77
C TRP A 129 0.29 1.60 6.59
N ASP A 130 0.46 0.35 6.19
CA ASP A 130 1.59 -0.48 6.59
C ASP A 130 2.20 -1.18 5.37
N ALA A 131 3.44 -1.63 5.52
CA ALA A 131 4.19 -2.32 4.50
C ALA A 131 4.74 -3.63 5.06
N LEU A 132 4.57 -4.70 4.30
CA LEU A 132 5.00 -6.03 4.71
C LEU A 132 6.09 -6.58 3.82
N GLN A 133 7.05 -7.24 4.45
CA GLN A 133 8.12 -8.01 3.81
C GLN A 133 8.34 -9.31 4.60
N PRO A 134 8.97 -10.33 4.02
CA PRO A 134 9.48 -11.45 4.79
C PRO A 134 10.45 -10.98 5.89
N PRO A 135 10.61 -11.73 7.00
CA PRO A 135 11.54 -11.36 8.06
C PRO A 135 12.96 -11.32 7.49
N ARG A 136 13.77 -10.36 7.94
CA ARG A 136 15.18 -10.27 7.51
C ARG A 136 15.90 -11.58 7.82
N GLY A 137 16.51 -12.18 6.80
CA GLY A 137 17.23 -13.46 6.90
C GLY A 137 16.41 -14.70 6.58
N ALA A 138 15.13 -14.57 6.24
CA ALA A 138 14.37 -15.62 5.58
C ALA A 138 14.78 -15.67 4.10
N ALA A 139 15.61 -16.66 3.74
CA ALA A 139 16.01 -16.97 2.37
C ALA A 139 15.24 -18.18 1.83
#